data_AF-X1LHT8-F1
#
_entry.id   AF-X1LHT8-F1
#
_cell.length_a   1.000
_cell.length_b   1.000
_cell.length_c   1.000
_cell.angle_alpha   90.00
_cell.angle_beta   90.00
_cell.angle_gamma   90.00
#
_symmetry.space_group_name_H-M   'P 1'
#
loop_
_entity.id
_entity.type
_entity.pdbx_description
1 polymer ?
#
loop_
_entity_poly.entity_id
_entity_poly.type
_entity_poly.pdbx_seq_one_letter_code
_entity_poly.pdbx_strand_id
1 'polypeptide(L)'
;ARVLARDPFQDLAILKVEKEKIIDEQGEFIQKPFSVVKLGDSSNLQIGQTVIAIGNALGEFRNTVSVGVISGLGRTITASGAGIIETLEDVIQTDAAINKGNSGGPLLNLREEIND
;
A
#
# COMPACT_ATOMS: atom_id res chain seq x y z
N ALA A 1 -10.34 -0.41 13.92
CA ALA A 1 -9.52 -1.56 13.49
C ALA A 1 -8.68 -2.04 14.67
N ARG A 2 -8.24 -3.31 14.66
CA ARG A 2 -7.32 -3.87 15.66
C ARG A 2 -6.08 -4.44 14.95
N VAL A 3 -4.93 -4.38 15.61
CA VAL A 3 -3.69 -4.99 15.10
C VAL A 3 -3.77 -6.50 15.26
N LEU A 4 -3.47 -7.25 14.20
CA LEU A 4 -3.31 -8.70 14.23
C LEU A 4 -1.85 -9.11 14.36
N ALA A 5 -0.98 -8.45 13.60
CA ALA A 5 0.45 -8.72 13.54
C ALA A 5 1.22 -7.45 13.17
N ARG A 6 2.50 -7.41 13.55
CA ARG A 6 3.48 -6.41 13.17
C ARG A 6 4.81 -7.11 12.91
N ASP A 7 5.46 -6.74 11.82
CA ASP A 7 6.85 -7.08 11.53
C ASP A 7 7.65 -5.77 11.42
N PRO A 8 8.39 -5.39 12.48
CA PRO A 8 9.16 -4.16 12.49
C PRO A 8 10.46 -4.22 11.69
N PHE A 9 10.85 -5.38 11.14
CA PHE A 9 12.03 -5.50 10.28
C PHE A 9 11.70 -5.31 8.79
N GLN A 10 10.42 -5.45 8.43
CA GLN A 10 9.91 -5.31 7.07
C GLN A 10 8.91 -4.14 6.96
N ASP A 11 8.86 -3.28 7.99
CA ASP A 11 7.89 -2.20 8.15
C ASP A 11 6.42 -2.59 7.82
N LEU A 12 5.99 -3.79 8.23
CA LEU A 12 4.67 -4.35 7.88
C LEU A 12 3.74 -4.49 9.09
N ALA A 13 2.45 -4.22 8.89
CA ALA A 13 1.42 -4.50 9.88
C ALA A 13 0.14 -5.05 9.24
N ILE A 14 -0.46 -6.08 9.87
CA ILE A 14 -1.75 -6.62 9.47
C ILE A 14 -2.81 -6.11 10.44
N LEU A 15 -3.84 -5.46 9.90
CA LEU A 15 -4.95 -4.90 10.66
C LEU A 15 -6.26 -5.62 10.34
N LYS A 16 -7.08 -5.85 11.36
CA LYS A 16 -8.47 -6.30 11.20
C LYS A 16 -9.40 -5.10 11.33
N VAL A 17 -10.17 -4.85 10.28
CA VAL A 17 -11.27 -3.87 10.28
C VAL A 17 -12.58 -4.61 10.52
N GLU A 18 -13.41 -4.09 11.42
CA GLU A 18 -14.75 -4.62 11.70
C GLU A 18 -15.71 -4.21 10.57
N LYS A 19 -16.55 -5.15 10.14
CA LYS A 19 -17.53 -4.87 9.08
C LYS A 19 -18.74 -4.14 9.65
N GLU A 20 -19.23 -3.18 8.89
CA GLU A 20 -20.48 -2.50 9.18
C GLU A 20 -21.66 -3.48 9.01
N LYS A 21 -22.61 -3.47 9.94
CA LYS A 21 -23.87 -4.21 9.79
C LYS A 21 -24.83 -3.35 8.99
N ILE A 22 -25.35 -3.89 7.90
CA ILE A 22 -26.33 -3.24 7.02
C ILE A 22 -27.55 -4.15 6.87
N ILE A 23 -28.67 -3.56 6.44
CA ILE A 23 -29.87 -4.30 6.07
C ILE A 23 -29.83 -4.46 4.56
N ASP A 24 -30.02 -5.69 4.06
CA ASP A 24 -30.10 -5.95 2.63
C ASP A 24 -31.48 -5.59 2.04
N GLU A 25 -31.64 -5.78 0.72
CA GLU A 25 -32.89 -5.47 0.02
C GLU A 25 -34.07 -6.36 0.48
N GLN A 26 -33.78 -7.46 1.17
CA GLN A 26 -34.75 -8.42 1.70
C GLN A 26 -35.11 -8.15 3.16
N GLY A 27 -34.48 -7.17 3.81
CA GLY A 27 -34.72 -6.81 5.20
C GLY A 27 -33.87 -7.57 6.22
N GLU A 28 -32.89 -8.36 5.77
CA GLU A 28 -32.02 -9.16 6.63
C GLU A 28 -30.75 -8.39 7.04
N PHE A 29 -30.28 -8.63 8.27
CA PHE A 29 -29.04 -8.04 8.75
C PHE A 29 -27.83 -8.79 8.20
N ILE A 30 -27.07 -8.14 7.32
CA ILE A 30 -25.83 -8.67 6.74
C ILE A 30 -24.62 -7.81 7.14
N GLN A 31 -23.43 -8.37 6.98
CA GLN A 31 -22.19 -7.61 7.11
C GLN A 31 -21.81 -7.04 5.75
N LYS A 32 -21.67 -5.72 5.65
CA LYS A 32 -21.24 -5.05 4.42
C LYS A 32 -19.88 -5.61 3.97
N PRO A 33 -19.77 -6.18 2.76
CA PRO A 33 -18.49 -6.64 2.25
C PRO A 33 -17.57 -5.46 1.99
N PHE A 34 -16.27 -5.67 2.17
CA PHE A 34 -15.27 -4.70 1.72
C PHE A 34 -15.01 -4.89 0.23
N SER A 35 -14.83 -3.79 -0.50
CA SER A 35 -14.16 -3.83 -1.79
C SER A 35 -12.70 -4.23 -1.56
N VAL A 36 -12.25 -5.27 -2.25
CA VAL A 36 -10.88 -5.77 -2.15
C VAL A 36 -10.16 -5.51 -3.46
N VAL A 37 -8.85 -5.32 -3.37
CA VAL A 37 -7.96 -5.14 -4.52
C VAL A 37 -7.17 -6.43 -4.74
N LYS A 38 -6.83 -6.72 -5.99
CA LYS A 38 -6.00 -7.89 -6.34
C LYS A 38 -4.54 -7.60 -6.01
N LEU A 39 -3.85 -8.60 -5.49
CA LEU A 39 -2.39 -8.58 -5.42
C LEU A 39 -1.83 -9.02 -6.77
N GLY A 40 -0.87 -8.26 -7.28
CA GLY A 40 -0.09 -8.62 -8.45
C GLY A 40 1.04 -9.58 -8.09
N ASP A 41 1.82 -9.96 -9.11
CA ASP A 41 3.04 -10.75 -8.93
C ASP A 41 4.26 -9.84 -9.12
N SER A 42 4.89 -9.47 -8.00
CA SER A 42 6.05 -8.56 -7.99
C SER A 42 7.29 -9.15 -8.68
N SER A 43 7.36 -10.47 -8.88
CA SER A 43 8.47 -11.12 -9.59
C SER A 43 8.50 -10.81 -11.09
N ASN A 44 7.38 -10.35 -11.66
CA ASN A 44 7.25 -9.99 -13.06
C ASN A 44 7.42 -8.50 -13.34
N LEU A 45 7.79 -7.71 -12.33
CA LEU A 45 7.97 -6.26 -12.50
C LEU A 45 9.14 -5.94 -13.43
N GLN A 46 8.97 -4.86 -14.20
CA GLN A 46 9.98 -4.39 -15.14
C GLN A 46 10.30 -2.92 -14.89
N ILE A 47 11.58 -2.56 -14.98
CA ILE A 47 12.01 -1.16 -14.99
C ILE A 47 11.35 -0.47 -16.20
N GLY A 48 10.80 0.73 -15.97
CA GLY A 48 10.00 1.48 -16.94
C GLY A 48 8.50 1.18 -16.91
N GLN A 49 8.06 0.16 -16.16
CA GLN A 49 6.64 -0.13 -15.98
C GLN A 49 5.96 1.02 -15.21
N THR A 50 4.83 1.50 -15.74
CA THR A 50 4.02 2.52 -15.06
C THR A 50 3.45 1.99 -13.76
N VAL A 51 3.56 2.83 -12.73
CA VAL A 51 2.99 2.59 -11.41
C VAL A 51 2.22 3.80 -10.90
N ILE A 52 1.22 3.54 -10.07
CA ILE A 52 0.35 4.55 -9.47
C ILE A 52 0.40 4.39 -7.96
N ALA A 53 0.91 5.39 -7.24
CA ALA A 53 0.87 5.41 -5.78
C ALA A 53 -0.37 6.15 -5.29
N ILE A 54 -1.14 5.49 -4.41
CA ILE A 54 -2.35 6.06 -3.83
C ILE A 54 -2.17 6.22 -2.33
N GLY A 55 -2.61 7.36 -1.80
CA GLY A 55 -2.64 7.56 -0.36
C GLY A 55 -3.43 8.79 0.08
N ASN A 56 -3.14 9.25 1.29
CA ASN A 56 -3.75 10.41 1.91
C ASN A 56 -2.65 11.39 2.33
N ALA A 57 -1.99 12.03 1.35
CA ALA A 57 -0.86 12.91 1.63
C ALA A 57 -1.29 14.05 2.58
N LEU A 58 -0.55 14.24 3.66
CA LEU A 58 -0.68 15.33 4.63
C LEU A 58 -2.03 15.40 5.41
N GLY A 59 -2.93 14.43 5.26
CA GLY A 59 -4.19 14.36 6.02
C GLY A 59 -5.24 15.43 5.69
N GLU A 60 -4.88 16.45 4.91
CA GLU A 60 -5.77 17.51 4.41
C GLU A 60 -6.39 17.17 3.05
N PHE A 61 -5.67 16.45 2.19
CA PHE A 61 -6.13 16.03 0.87
C PHE A 61 -6.50 14.54 0.88
N ARG A 62 -7.80 14.25 0.93
CA ARG A 62 -8.30 12.88 0.76
C ARG A 62 -7.89 12.37 -0.64
N ASN A 63 -7.27 11.18 -0.70
CA ASN A 63 -7.04 10.41 -1.93
C ASN A 63 -6.07 11.08 -2.93
N THR A 64 -4.82 11.31 -2.51
CA THR A 64 -3.75 11.74 -3.43
C THR A 64 -3.30 10.58 -4.32
N VAL A 65 -3.16 10.87 -5.61
CA VAL A 65 -2.67 9.94 -6.62
C VAL A 65 -1.40 10.54 -7.24
N SER A 66 -0.33 9.76 -7.30
CA SER A 66 0.87 10.08 -8.09
C SER A 66 1.18 8.95 -9.05
N VAL A 67 1.64 9.31 -10.24
CA VAL A 67 1.98 8.36 -11.31
C VAL A 67 3.45 8.51 -11.62
N GLY A 68 4.11 7.38 -11.85
CA GLY A 68 5.50 7.31 -12.25
C GLY A 68 5.82 5.97 -12.89
N VAL A 69 7.07 5.59 -12.87
CA VAL A 69 7.57 4.30 -13.36
C VAL A 69 8.47 3.64 -12.34
N ILE A 70 8.60 2.32 -12.45
CA ILE A 70 9.65 1.57 -11.75
C ILE A 70 11.00 2.03 -12.29
N SER A 71 11.83 2.61 -11.42
CA SER A 71 13.18 3.05 -11.74
C SER A 71 14.27 2.09 -11.23
N GLY A 72 13.89 1.12 -10.39
CA GLY A 72 14.78 0.08 -9.89
C GLY A 72 14.04 -1.02 -9.14
N LEU A 73 14.65 -2.20 -9.06
CA LEU A 73 14.14 -3.39 -8.37
C LEU A 73 15.26 -4.00 -7.52
N GLY A 74 14.91 -4.75 -6.48
CA GLY A 74 15.86 -5.51 -5.67
C GLY A 74 16.89 -4.64 -4.95
N ARG A 75 16.50 -3.44 -4.52
CA ARG A 75 17.42 -2.52 -3.86
C ARG A 75 17.49 -2.83 -2.36
N THR A 76 18.66 -2.62 -1.78
CA THR A 76 18.83 -2.54 -0.33
C THR A 76 18.99 -1.08 0.06
N ILE A 77 18.15 -0.60 0.96
CA ILE A 77 18.22 0.77 1.49
C ILE A 77 18.39 0.73 3.00
N THR A 78 19.29 1.56 3.51
CA THR A 78 19.38 1.81 4.95
C THR A 78 18.72 3.16 5.23
N ALA A 79 17.55 3.11 5.84
CA ALA A 79 16.83 4.28 6.31
C ALA A 79 17.24 4.60 7.75
N SER A 80 17.41 5.88 8.05
CA SER A 80 17.67 6.35 9.41
C SER A 80 16.71 7.49 9.75
N GLY A 81 15.98 7.36 10.86
CA GLY A 81 15.01 8.37 11.30
C GLY A 81 14.56 8.14 12.74
N ALA A 82 14.28 9.22 13.47
CA ALA A 82 13.79 9.18 14.85
C ALA A 82 14.63 8.30 15.83
N GLY A 83 15.94 8.16 15.58
CA GLY A 83 16.85 7.35 16.41
C GLY A 83 16.86 5.86 16.07
N ILE A 84 16.15 5.43 15.03
CA ILE A 84 16.09 4.05 14.55
C ILE A 84 16.82 3.96 13.21
N ILE A 85 17.62 2.90 13.04
CA ILE A 85 18.23 2.53 11.76
C ILE A 85 17.54 1.25 11.32
N GLU A 86 16.99 1.29 10.11
CA GLU A 86 16.30 0.16 9.49
C GLU A 86 16.97 -0.14 8.15
N THR A 87 17.17 -1.42 7.86
CA THR A 87 17.65 -1.86 6.56
C THR A 87 16.53 -2.63 5.89
N LEU A 88 16.05 -2.09 4.77
CA LEU A 88 15.03 -2.71 3.95
C LEU A 88 15.72 -3.34 2.75
N GLU A 89 15.38 -4.59 2.48
CA GLU A 89 15.91 -5.38 1.37
C GLU A 89 14.80 -5.60 0.33
N ASP A 90 15.21 -5.91 -0.89
CA ASP A 90 14.32 -6.20 -2.02
C ASP A 90 13.30 -5.09 -2.36
N VAL A 91 13.63 -3.82 -2.09
CA VAL A 91 12.67 -2.72 -2.28
C VAL A 91 12.54 -2.32 -3.76
N ILE A 92 11.32 -1.93 -4.14
CA ILE A 92 11.00 -1.32 -5.44
C ILE A 92 11.28 0.18 -5.37
N GLN A 93 12.01 0.69 -6.37
CA GLN A 93 12.25 2.12 -6.53
C GLN A 93 11.33 2.68 -7.62
N THR A 94 10.66 3.81 -7.35
CA THR A 94 9.79 4.52 -8.30
C THR A 94 10.13 6.01 -8.32
N ASP A 95 9.87 6.67 -9.44
CA ASP A 95 9.90 8.14 -9.54
C ASP A 95 8.53 8.80 -9.29
N ALA A 96 7.48 8.00 -9.03
CA ALA A 96 6.20 8.51 -8.57
C ALA A 96 6.42 9.32 -7.28
N ALA A 97 5.80 10.49 -7.17
CA ALA A 97 5.96 11.33 -6.00
C ALA A 97 5.43 10.64 -4.72
N ILE A 98 6.33 10.28 -3.80
CA ILE A 98 6.02 9.71 -2.47
C ILE A 98 6.33 10.74 -1.39
N ASN A 99 5.37 10.97 -0.50
CA ASN A 99 5.38 11.92 0.60
C ASN A 99 4.73 11.32 1.86
N LYS A 100 4.80 12.05 2.98
CA LYS A 100 4.06 11.65 4.19
C LYS A 100 2.56 11.58 3.88
N GLY A 101 1.98 10.40 4.08
CA GLY A 101 0.56 10.12 3.90
C GLY A 101 0.22 9.26 2.67
N ASN A 102 1.09 9.16 1.65
CA ASN A 102 1.02 8.04 0.69
C ASN A 102 2.10 6.98 0.91
N SER A 103 3.12 7.25 1.74
CA SER A 103 3.96 6.21 2.33
C SER A 103 3.10 5.21 3.11
N GLY A 104 3.22 3.91 2.80
CA GLY A 104 2.39 2.82 3.34
C GLY A 104 1.04 2.62 2.63
N GLY A 105 0.76 3.39 1.57
CA GLY A 105 -0.35 3.13 0.65
C GLY A 105 0.09 2.24 -0.53
N PRO A 106 -0.87 1.70 -1.31
CA PRO A 106 -0.55 0.75 -2.38
C PRO A 106 0.17 1.41 -3.55
N LEU A 107 1.08 0.64 -4.17
CA LEU A 107 1.68 0.92 -5.47
C LEU A 107 1.04 0.02 -6.53
N LEU A 108 0.21 0.58 -7.41
CA LEU A 108 -0.61 -0.18 -8.36
C LEU A 108 0.02 -0.24 -9.76
N ASN A 109 -0.20 -1.32 -10.48
CA ASN A 109 0.01 -1.37 -11.94
C ASN A 109 -1.23 -0.87 -12.68
N LEU A 110 -1.12 -0.75 -14.02
CA LEU A 110 -2.23 -0.31 -14.88
C LEU A 110 -3.40 -1.31 -14.99
N ARG A 111 -3.27 -2.51 -14.41
CA ARG A 111 -4.34 -3.52 -14.29
C ARG A 111 -5.05 -3.47 -12.94
N GLU A 112 -4.77 -2.44 -12.13
CA GLU A 112 -5.35 -2.23 -10.80
C GLU A 112 -4.94 -3.32 -9.78
N GLU A 113 -3.75 -3.90 -9.95
CA GLU A 113 -3.17 -4.87 -9.02
C GLU A 113 -2.05 -4.21 -8.20
N ILE A 114 -1.90 -4.60 -6.93
CA ILE A 114 -0.83 -4.13 -6.03
C ILE A 114 0.50 -4.79 -6.40
N ASN A 115 1.55 -3.98 -6.56
CA ASN A 115 2.93 -4.41 -6.68
C ASN A 115 3.67 -3.95 -5.42
N ASP A 116 3.68 -4.80 -4.40
CA ASP A 116 4.33 -4.59 -3.10
C ASP A 116 5.10 -5.86 -2.74
#